data_AF-A0A4S0N2K1-F1
#
_entry.id   AF-A0A4S0N2K1-F1
#
_cell.length_a   1.000
_cell.length_b   1.000
_cell.length_c   1.000
_cell.angle_alpha   90.00
_cell.angle_beta   90.00
_cell.angle_gamma   90.00
#
_symmetry.space_group_name_H-M   'P 1'
#
loop_
_entity.id
_entity.type
_entity.pdbx_description
1 polymer ?
#
loop_
_entity_poly.entity_id
_entity_poly.type
_entity_poly.pdbx_seq_one_letter_code
_entity_poly.pdbx_strand_id
1 'polypeptide(L)'
;ADGSGPAVGTRVVALVDEHGWAERVAVPTDRLAVLPDGVNFGSAATLPVAGTTALRTLRHGGDLAGQQVLITGASGAVGRFQIQLTHLQGGRVTAVAASRHDEDLSGLGAERVVGDRKS
;
A
#
# COMPACT_ATOMS: atom_id res chain seq x y z
N ALA A 1 26.25 8.50 11.21
CA ALA A 1 25.75 8.55 9.82
C ALA A 1 26.94 8.44 8.90
N ASP A 2 26.93 7.51 7.95
CA ASP A 2 28.04 7.24 7.02
C ASP A 2 28.03 8.16 5.78
N GLY A 3 27.07 9.09 5.70
CA GLY A 3 26.93 10.04 4.60
C GLY A 3 26.23 9.50 3.36
N SER A 4 25.77 8.24 3.36
CA SER A 4 25.10 7.62 2.21
C SER A 4 23.63 8.02 2.02
N GLY A 5 23.06 8.74 2.99
CA GLY A 5 21.65 9.14 2.98
C GLY A 5 21.36 10.39 2.14
N PRO A 6 20.07 10.71 1.94
CA PRO A 6 19.67 11.95 1.27
C PRO A 6 20.24 13.20 1.95
N ALA A 7 20.37 14.28 1.18
CA ALA A 7 20.83 15.56 1.71
C ALA A 7 19.97 16.04 2.88
N VAL A 8 20.57 16.78 3.82
CA VAL A 8 19.86 17.35 4.97
C VAL A 8 18.71 18.22 4.48
N GLY A 9 17.53 18.06 5.10
CA GLY A 9 16.30 18.75 4.70
C GLY A 9 15.46 18.00 3.66
N THR A 10 15.97 16.90 3.09
CA THR A 10 15.18 16.08 2.17
C THR A 10 13.98 15.47 2.88
N ARG A 11 12.80 15.58 2.27
CA ARG A 11 11.57 14.95 2.74
C ARG A 11 11.64 13.46 2.44
N VAL A 12 11.48 12.64 3.47
CA VAL A 12 11.52 11.18 3.35
C VAL A 12 10.35 10.53 4.08
N VAL A 13 10.02 9.32 3.68
CA VAL A 13 9.23 8.38 4.47
C VAL A 13 10.08 7.13 4.70
N ALA A 14 9.92 6.51 5.87
CA ALA A 14 10.68 5.32 6.22
C ALA A 14 9.79 4.21 6.77
N LEU A 15 10.23 2.97 6.59
CA LEU A 15 9.70 1.81 7.28
C LEU A 15 10.58 1.53 8.50
N VAL A 16 10.04 1.76 9.69
CA VAL A 16 10.75 1.51 10.96
C VAL A 16 10.08 0.37 11.72
N ASP A 17 10.88 -0.48 12.36
CA ASP A 17 10.35 -1.56 13.21
C ASP A 17 9.96 -1.02 14.59
N GLU A 18 10.63 0.03 15.05
CA GLU A 18 10.43 0.66 16.35
C GLU A 18 10.58 2.18 16.24
N HIS A 19 10.24 2.91 17.30
CA HIS A 19 10.45 4.37 17.42
C HIS A 19 9.72 5.23 16.37
N GLY A 20 8.65 4.72 15.75
CA GLY A 20 7.81 5.49 14.81
C GLY A 20 7.01 6.63 15.47
N TRP A 21 6.93 6.64 16.81
CA TRP A 21 6.24 7.64 17.63
C TRP A 21 7.27 8.49 18.38
N ALA A 22 8.24 9.04 17.65
CA ALA A 22 9.32 9.87 18.19
C ALA A 22 9.51 11.10 17.30
N GLU A 23 10.01 12.20 17.88
CA GLU A 23 10.34 13.41 17.10
C GLU A 23 11.51 13.17 16.14
N ARG A 24 12.39 12.22 16.47
CA ARG A 24 13.55 11.84 15.67
C ARG A 24 13.84 10.34 15.81
N VAL A 25 14.20 9.71 14.70
CA VAL A 25 14.60 8.30 14.65
C VAL A 25 15.73 8.14 13.63
N ALA A 26 16.72 7.30 13.97
CA ALA A 26 17.74 6.89 13.02
C ALA A 26 17.20 5.72 12.18
N VAL A 27 17.31 5.83 10.85
CA VAL A 27 16.80 4.82 9.92
C VAL A 27 17.87 4.40 8.94
N PRO A 28 17.97 3.09 8.61
CA PRO A 28 18.80 2.62 7.50
C PRO A 28 18.38 3.25 6.17
N THR A 29 19.35 3.55 5.30
CA THR A 29 19.11 4.22 4.02
C THR A 29 18.35 3.34 3.02
N ASP A 30 18.39 2.02 3.18
CA ASP A 30 17.61 1.04 2.42
C ASP A 30 16.16 0.89 2.90
N ARG A 31 15.80 1.53 4.03
CA ARG A 31 14.44 1.51 4.59
C ARG A 31 13.70 2.84 4.46
N LEU A 32 14.25 3.78 3.69
CA LEU A 32 13.62 5.07 3.42
C LEU A 32 13.46 5.31 1.93
N ALA A 33 12.53 6.19 1.58
CA ALA A 33 12.32 6.69 0.23
C ALA A 33 12.15 8.21 0.28
N VAL A 34 12.70 8.90 -0.73
CA VAL A 34 12.52 10.34 -0.92
C VAL A 34 11.08 10.60 -1.38
N LEU A 35 10.45 11.60 -0.78
CA LEU A 35 9.10 12.02 -1.15
C LEU A 35 9.15 13.01 -2.31
N PRO A 36 8.37 12.78 -3.39
CA PRO A 36 8.14 13.79 -4.42
C PRO A 36 7.46 15.03 -3.82
N ASP A 37 7.68 16.20 -4.43
CA ASP A 37 7.20 17.47 -3.89
C ASP A 37 5.68 17.51 -3.63
N GLY A 38 4.90 16.88 -4.52
CA GLY A 38 3.44 16.81 -4.42
C GLY A 38 2.88 15.84 -3.37
N VAL A 39 3.72 15.00 -2.74
CA VAL A 39 3.25 13.97 -1.80
C VAL A 39 3.37 14.45 -0.36
N ASN A 40 2.25 14.79 0.27
CA ASN A 40 2.25 15.22 1.68
C ASN A 40 2.64 14.07 2.64
N PHE A 41 3.13 14.41 3.82
CA PHE A 41 3.59 13.45 4.82
C PHE A 41 2.50 12.51 5.34
N GLY A 42 1.26 12.98 5.48
CA GLY A 42 0.16 12.17 5.97
C GLY A 42 -0.16 11.01 5.04
N SER A 43 -0.30 11.30 3.74
CA SER A 43 -0.47 10.28 2.70
C SER A 43 0.77 9.37 2.62
N ALA A 44 1.96 9.95 2.65
CA ALA A 44 3.21 9.20 2.58
C ALA A 44 3.34 8.18 3.72
N ALA A 45 3.00 8.56 4.96
CA ALA A 45 3.12 7.70 6.14
C ALA A 45 2.27 6.43 6.07
N THR A 46 1.24 6.38 5.21
CA THR A 46 0.42 5.17 5.02
C THR A 46 1.10 4.10 4.16
N LEU A 47 2.06 4.51 3.31
CA LEU A 47 2.67 3.65 2.30
C LEU A 47 3.58 2.55 2.85
N PRO A 48 4.50 2.80 3.80
CA PRO A 48 5.59 1.86 4.09
C PRO A 48 5.09 0.49 4.52
N VAL A 49 4.17 0.41 5.47
CA VAL A 49 3.64 -0.88 5.94
C VAL A 49 2.63 -1.43 4.93
N ALA A 50 1.62 -0.65 4.56
CA ALA A 50 0.50 -1.16 3.79
C ALA A 50 0.89 -1.52 2.36
N GLY A 51 1.64 -0.65 1.68
CA GLY A 51 2.09 -0.85 0.31
C GLY A 51 3.11 -1.97 0.18
N THR A 52 4.10 -2.05 1.07
CA THR A 52 5.10 -3.14 1.01
C THR A 52 4.49 -4.49 1.36
N THR A 53 3.54 -4.53 2.31
CA THR A 53 2.79 -5.76 2.63
C THR A 53 1.93 -6.21 1.46
N ALA A 54 1.22 -5.28 0.80
CA ALA A 54 0.45 -5.59 -0.39
C ALA A 54 1.34 -6.17 -1.51
N LEU A 55 2.46 -5.50 -1.81
CA LEU A 55 3.39 -5.95 -2.83
C LEU A 55 4.01 -7.31 -2.51
N ARG A 56 4.45 -7.52 -1.26
CA ARG A 56 5.03 -8.79 -0.82
C ARG A 56 4.02 -9.94 -0.92
N THR A 57 2.79 -9.72 -0.48
CA THR A 57 1.76 -10.77 -0.52
C THR A 57 1.36 -11.14 -1.95
N LEU A 58 1.19 -10.15 -2.82
CA LEU A 58 0.88 -10.39 -4.24
C LEU A 58 1.99 -11.15 -4.98
N ARG A 59 3.26 -10.87 -4.66
CA ARG A 59 4.40 -11.59 -5.27
C ARG A 59 4.40 -13.10 -5.02
N HIS A 60 3.77 -13.58 -3.93
CA HIS A 60 3.61 -15.01 -3.72
C HIS A 60 2.66 -15.67 -4.75
N GLY A 61 1.79 -14.87 -5.39
CA GLY A 61 0.92 -15.32 -6.46
C GLY A 61 1.57 -15.36 -7.84
N GLY A 62 2.81 -14.86 -8.00
CA GLY A 62 3.50 -14.80 -9.28
C GLY A 62 2.99 -13.70 -10.21
N ASP A 63 3.00 -13.96 -11.52
CA ASP A 63 2.43 -13.07 -12.53
C ASP A 63 0.90 -13.09 -12.46
N LEU A 64 0.31 -11.91 -12.24
CA LEU A 64 -1.12 -11.74 -12.05
C LEU A 64 -1.86 -11.36 -13.35
N ALA A 65 -1.15 -11.19 -14.47
CA ALA A 65 -1.77 -10.83 -15.74
C ALA A 65 -2.82 -11.87 -16.15
N GLY A 66 -4.07 -11.42 -16.34
CA GLY A 66 -5.21 -12.28 -16.68
C GLY A 66 -5.73 -13.16 -15.53
N GLN A 67 -5.10 -13.15 -14.36
CA GLN A 67 -5.52 -13.94 -13.21
C GLN A 67 -6.71 -13.31 -12.51
N GLN A 68 -7.56 -14.15 -11.90
CA GLN A 68 -8.63 -13.70 -11.02
C GLN A 68 -8.13 -13.72 -9.57
N VAL A 69 -8.18 -12.58 -8.90
CA VAL A 69 -7.65 -12.39 -7.54
C VAL A 69 -8.77 -11.97 -6.61
N LEU A 70 -9.00 -12.76 -5.57
CA LEU A 70 -9.92 -12.43 -4.48
C LEU A 70 -9.15 -11.69 -3.37
N ILE A 71 -9.59 -10.49 -3.03
CA ILE A 71 -9.00 -9.67 -1.97
C ILE A 71 -9.99 -9.58 -0.80
N THR A 72 -9.62 -10.15 0.34
CA THR A 72 -10.38 -10.05 1.59
C THR A 72 -9.90 -8.86 2.42
N GLY A 73 -10.79 -8.26 3.22
CA GLY A 73 -10.46 -7.03 3.94
C GLY A 73 -10.11 -5.88 2.98
N ALA A 74 -10.79 -5.85 1.82
CA ALA A 74 -10.45 -4.98 0.69
C ALA A 74 -10.53 -3.48 1.02
N SER A 75 -11.39 -3.09 1.98
CA SER A 75 -11.49 -1.73 2.49
C SER A 75 -10.44 -1.36 3.54
N GLY A 76 -9.49 -2.23 3.85
CA GLY A 76 -8.32 -1.94 4.68
C GLY A 76 -7.19 -1.26 3.91
N ALA A 77 -6.20 -0.73 4.63
CA ALA A 77 -5.06 -0.05 4.00
C ALA A 77 -4.28 -0.96 3.03
N VAL A 78 -3.99 -2.21 3.44
CA VAL A 78 -3.30 -3.20 2.58
C VAL A 78 -4.18 -3.59 1.39
N GLY A 79 -5.46 -3.90 1.63
CA GLY A 79 -6.40 -4.32 0.59
C GLY A 79 -6.52 -3.30 -0.55
N ARG A 80 -6.62 -2.01 -0.20
CA ARG A 80 -6.64 -0.93 -1.21
C ARG A 80 -5.41 -0.88 -2.10
N PHE A 81 -4.21 -1.15 -1.56
CA PHE A 81 -3.01 -1.27 -2.38
C PHE A 81 -3.01 -2.55 -3.21
N GLN A 82 -3.50 -3.68 -2.66
CA GLN A 82 -3.57 -4.93 -3.41
C GLN A 82 -4.49 -4.82 -4.63
N ILE A 83 -5.62 -4.11 -4.52
CA ILE A 83 -6.54 -3.87 -5.64
C ILE A 83 -5.82 -3.12 -6.75
N GLN A 84 -5.24 -1.96 -6.43
CA GLN A 84 -4.53 -1.13 -7.40
C GLN A 84 -3.37 -1.88 -8.06
N LEU A 85 -2.53 -2.55 -7.26
CA LEU A 85 -1.37 -3.27 -7.77
C LEU A 85 -1.76 -4.46 -8.65
N THR A 86 -2.83 -5.18 -8.30
CA THR A 86 -3.34 -6.29 -9.12
C THR A 86 -3.91 -5.77 -10.43
N HIS A 87 -4.72 -4.71 -10.38
CA HIS A 87 -5.31 -4.08 -11.56
C HIS A 87 -4.22 -3.58 -12.52
N LEU A 88 -3.20 -2.88 -11.99
CA LEU A 88 -2.07 -2.39 -12.78
C LEU A 88 -1.21 -3.51 -13.41
N GLN A 89 -1.23 -4.71 -12.83
CA GLN A 89 -0.58 -5.89 -13.40
C GLN A 89 -1.46 -6.63 -14.43
N GLY A 90 -2.66 -6.13 -14.74
CA GLY A 90 -3.60 -6.76 -15.66
C GLY A 90 -4.39 -7.92 -15.05
N GLY A 91 -4.39 -8.04 -13.73
CA GLY A 91 -5.24 -8.98 -13.00
C GLY A 91 -6.67 -8.47 -12.83
N ARG A 92 -7.59 -9.39 -12.58
CA ARG A 92 -9.03 -9.12 -12.38
C ARG A 92 -9.38 -9.28 -10.91
N VAL A 93 -9.82 -8.19 -10.29
CA VAL A 93 -10.01 -8.12 -8.83
C VAL A 93 -11.48 -8.36 -8.44
N THR A 94 -11.70 -9.30 -7.53
CA THR A 94 -12.93 -9.39 -6.72
C THR A 94 -12.62 -8.98 -5.29
N ALA A 95 -13.24 -7.92 -4.81
CA ALA A 95 -13.03 -7.35 -3.49
C ALA A 95 -14.14 -7.79 -2.52
N VAL A 96 -13.77 -8.23 -1.30
CA VAL A 96 -14.73 -8.51 -0.23
C VAL A 96 -14.74 -7.34 0.77
N ALA A 97 -15.85 -6.62 0.81
CA ALA A 97 -16.08 -5.47 1.68
C ALA A 97 -17.58 -5.21 1.87
N ALA A 98 -17.94 -4.36 2.83
CA ALA A 98 -19.31 -3.87 2.94
C ALA A 98 -19.68 -3.00 1.72
N SER A 99 -20.94 -3.06 1.28
CA SER A 99 -21.45 -2.40 0.06
C SER A 99 -21.21 -0.89 0.00
N ARG A 100 -21.11 -0.22 1.15
CA ARG A 100 -20.73 1.21 1.21
C ARG A 100 -19.37 1.53 0.59
N HIS A 101 -18.53 0.52 0.33
CA HIS A 101 -17.21 0.67 -0.28
C HIS A 101 -17.22 0.39 -1.79
N ASP A 102 -18.37 0.09 -2.40
CA ASP A 102 -18.44 -0.33 -3.80
C ASP A 102 -17.84 0.70 -4.76
N GLU A 103 -18.25 1.96 -4.67
CA GLU A 103 -17.74 3.03 -5.55
C GLU A 103 -16.24 3.28 -5.34
N ASP A 104 -15.81 3.38 -4.08
CA ASP A 104 -14.41 3.59 -3.70
C ASP A 104 -13.52 2.47 -4.25
N LEU A 105 -13.86 1.20 -3.98
CA LEU A 105 -13.04 0.06 -4.38
C LEU A 105 -13.08 -0.17 -5.90
N SER A 106 -14.20 0.11 -6.56
CA SER A 106 -14.28 0.06 -8.03
C SER A 106 -13.38 1.13 -8.66
N GLY A 107 -13.34 2.34 -8.08
CA GLY A 107 -12.42 3.41 -8.49
C GLY A 107 -10.94 3.04 -8.35
N LEU A 108 -10.61 2.10 -7.46
CA LEU A 108 -9.25 1.57 -7.30
C LEU A 108 -8.90 0.43 -8.27
N GLY A 109 -9.87 -0.07 -9.05
CA GLY A 109 -9.68 -1.15 -10.02
C GLY A 109 -10.33 -2.49 -9.65
N ALA A 110 -11.21 -2.54 -8.64
CA ALA A 110 -12.03 -3.72 -8.39
C ALA A 110 -13.06 -3.91 -9.51
N GLU A 111 -13.11 -5.10 -10.11
CA GLU A 111 -14.13 -5.43 -11.12
C GLU A 111 -15.47 -5.80 -10.46
N ARG A 112 -15.39 -6.43 -9.29
CA ARG A 112 -16.55 -6.81 -8.48
C ARG A 112 -16.28 -6.53 -7.01
N VAL A 113 -17.30 -6.04 -6.31
CA VAL A 113 -17.31 -5.94 -4.85
C VAL A 113 -18.42 -6.84 -4.33
N VAL A 114 -18.09 -7.68 -3.34
CA VAL A 114 -19.01 -8.65 -2.75
C VAL A 114 -19.11 -8.37 -1.26
N GLY A 115 -20.36 -8.31 -0.79
CA GLY A 115 -20.68 -8.09 0.62
C GLY A 115 -20.08 -9.17 1.54
N ASP A 116 -19.52 -8.73 2.66
CA ASP A 116 -19.33 -9.58 3.83
C ASP A 116 -20.70 -9.91 4.44
N ARG A 117 -20.98 -11.19 4.70
CA ARG A 117 -22.23 -11.72 5.30
C ARG A 117 -22.53 -11.18 6.72
N LYS A 118 -21.66 -10.35 7.31
CA LYS A 118 -21.87 -9.66 8.59
C LYS A 118 -22.52 -8.26 8.47
N SER A 119 -22.92 -7.82 7.28
CA SER A 119 -23.62 -6.54 7.08
C SER A 119 -25.12 -6.69 6.92
#